data_AF-A0A800H8I7-F1
#
_entry.id   AF-A0A800H8I7-F1
#
_cell.length_a   1.000
_cell.length_b   1.000
_cell.length_c   1.000
_cell.angle_alpha   90.00
_cell.angle_beta   90.00
_cell.angle_gamma   90.00
#
_symmetry.space_group_name_H-M   'P 1'
#
loop_
_entity.id
_entity.type
_entity.pdbx_description
1 polymer ?
#
loop_
_entity_poly.entity_id
_entity_poly.type
_entity_poly.pdbx_seq_one_letter_code
_entity_poly.pdbx_strand_id
1 'polypeptide(L)'
;MKTKEDLEIIMNDRSLMMKQPRGSRNILILGKFNRQLDKVHVSIQMVDVATWEELGVRKIMEVYTQIPSLNKAVGKAVNQMITPYIPSQPVAKVSPFPAFSEPTVEVKRHSISLESEKVVSNLDQQIAELEASMDILLGARVRNKDQPKKEVPRFDAGEWTMDFDVDRKF
;
A
#
# COMPACT_ATOMS: atom_id res chain seq x y z
N MET A 1 -17.73 39.41 -12.96
CA MET A 1 -16.58 40.30 -12.74
C MET A 1 -15.71 40.26 -13.99
N LYS A 2 -15.97 41.14 -14.95
CA LYS A 2 -15.32 41.16 -16.29
C LYS A 2 -15.34 42.57 -16.90
N THR A 3 -15.16 43.62 -16.11
CA THR A 3 -15.20 45.01 -16.59
C THR A 3 -13.92 45.74 -16.21
N LYS A 4 -13.43 46.64 -17.08
CA LYS A 4 -12.17 47.37 -16.93
C LYS A 4 -12.16 48.24 -15.66
N GLU A 5 -13.32 48.75 -15.27
CA GLU A 5 -13.50 49.51 -14.03
C GLU A 5 -13.20 48.66 -12.79
N ASP A 6 -13.56 47.38 -12.77
CA ASP A 6 -13.26 46.47 -11.65
C ASP A 6 -11.74 46.34 -11.45
N LEU A 7 -10.97 46.27 -12.54
CA LEU A 7 -9.50 46.21 -12.49
C LEU A 7 -8.91 47.52 -11.97
N GLU A 8 -9.45 48.66 -12.39
CA GLU A 8 -8.99 49.98 -11.96
C GLU A 8 -9.30 50.21 -10.47
N ILE A 9 -10.45 49.75 -9.99
CA ILE A 9 -10.82 49.77 -8.57
C ILE A 9 -9.86 48.89 -7.75
N ILE A 10 -9.57 47.67 -8.22
CA ILE A 10 -8.63 46.76 -7.54
C ILE A 10 -7.20 47.33 -7.53
N MET A 11 -6.77 48.02 -8.60
CA MET A 11 -5.45 48.65 -8.66
C MET A 11 -5.34 49.91 -7.79
N ASN A 12 -6.41 50.71 -7.69
CA ASN A 12 -6.43 51.95 -6.91
C ASN A 12 -6.66 51.71 -5.43
N ASP A 13 -7.54 50.77 -5.06
CA ASP A 13 -7.87 50.49 -3.67
C ASP A 13 -7.10 49.27 -3.14
N ARG A 14 -5.80 49.48 -2.93
CA ARG A 14 -4.87 48.47 -2.38
C ARG A 14 -5.34 47.89 -1.04
N SER A 15 -6.22 48.59 -0.32
CA SER A 15 -6.79 48.16 0.96
C SER A 15 -7.70 46.92 0.83
N LEU A 16 -8.36 46.74 -0.31
CA LEU A 16 -9.22 45.59 -0.60
C LEU A 16 -8.40 44.30 -0.78
N MET A 17 -7.17 44.42 -1.29
CA MET A 17 -6.27 43.28 -1.51
C MET A 17 -5.51 42.86 -0.24
N MET A 18 -5.50 43.72 0.79
CA MET A 18 -4.87 43.47 2.10
C MET A 18 -5.76 42.66 3.06
N LYS A 19 -7.07 42.55 2.80
CA LYS A 19 -8.00 41.75 3.60
C LYS A 19 -7.94 40.28 3.18
N GLN A 20 -6.85 39.58 3.51
CA GLN A 20 -6.77 38.13 3.30
C GLN A 20 -7.15 37.32 4.54
N PRO A 21 -7.98 36.27 4.41
CA PRO A 21 -8.10 35.27 5.46
C PRO A 21 -6.74 34.60 5.70
N ARG A 22 -6.45 34.32 6.97
CA ARG A 22 -5.17 33.69 7.39
C ARG A 22 -4.94 32.40 6.61
N GLY A 23 -3.77 32.28 5.98
CA GLY A 23 -3.39 31.12 5.18
C GLY A 23 -3.71 31.21 3.68
N SER A 24 -4.31 32.31 3.21
CA SER A 24 -4.46 32.59 1.77
C SER A 24 -3.37 33.56 1.28
N ARG A 25 -2.99 33.49 -0.01
CA ARG A 25 -2.09 34.45 -0.70
C ARG A 25 -2.72 34.99 -1.98
N ASN A 26 -2.69 36.31 -2.16
CA ASN A 26 -3.23 36.99 -3.34
C ASN A 26 -2.09 37.20 -4.32
N ILE A 27 -2.05 36.42 -5.39
CA ILE A 27 -0.96 36.45 -6.37
C ILE A 27 -1.43 37.18 -7.63
N LEU A 28 -0.66 38.17 -8.07
CA LEU A 28 -0.84 38.86 -9.34
C LEU A 28 0.15 38.33 -10.37
N ILE A 29 -0.35 37.92 -11.54
CA ILE A 29 0.48 37.45 -12.66
C ILE A 29 0.44 38.51 -13.76
N LEU A 30 1.61 39.03 -14.10
CA LEU A 30 1.81 40.05 -15.11
C LEU A 30 2.53 39.44 -16.31
N GLY A 31 1.95 39.60 -17.50
CA GLY A 31 2.55 39.18 -18.75
C GLY A 31 2.89 40.39 -19.61
N LYS A 32 4.15 40.52 -20.02
CA LYS A 32 4.59 41.46 -21.05
C LYS A 32 5.09 40.68 -22.25
N PHE A 33 4.55 40.94 -23.43
CA PHE A 33 5.08 40.39 -24.66
C PHE A 33 5.71 41.50 -25.53
N ASN A 34 6.76 41.16 -26.23
CA ASN A 34 7.40 42.01 -27.23
C ASN A 34 7.75 41.16 -28.45
N ARG A 35 7.38 41.63 -29.64
CA ARG A 35 7.70 40.98 -30.91
C ARG A 35 8.80 41.75 -31.62
N GLN A 36 9.86 41.06 -31.99
CA GLN A 36 10.96 41.58 -32.79
C GLN A 36 11.13 40.69 -34.02
N LEU A 37 10.70 41.19 -35.19
CA LEU A 37 10.66 40.43 -36.45
C LEU A 37 9.89 39.10 -36.29
N ASP A 38 10.60 37.98 -36.40
CA ASP A 38 10.10 36.61 -36.28
C ASP A 38 10.27 36.03 -34.86
N LYS A 39 10.78 36.81 -33.90
CA LYS A 39 10.94 36.36 -32.50
C LYS A 39 9.92 37.03 -31.59
N VAL A 40 9.25 36.24 -30.77
CA VAL A 40 8.34 36.69 -29.73
C VAL A 40 9.01 36.45 -28.38
N HIS A 41 9.17 37.53 -27.62
CA HIS A 41 9.66 37.51 -26.25
C HIS A 41 8.47 37.69 -25.31
N VAL A 42 8.25 36.73 -24.42
CA VAL A 42 7.23 36.81 -23.39
C VAL A 42 7.92 36.80 -22.03
N SER A 43 7.71 37.86 -21.25
CA SER A 43 8.14 37.99 -19.87
C SER A 43 6.93 37.84 -18.97
N ILE A 44 7.00 36.92 -18.02
CA ILE A 44 5.95 36.64 -17.04
C ILE A 44 6.54 36.95 -15.68
N GLN A 45 5.84 37.78 -14.90
CA GLN A 45 6.20 38.13 -13.53
C GLN A 45 5.06 37.71 -12.61
N MET A 46 5.40 37.19 -11.45
CA MET A 46 4.44 36.81 -10.42
C MET A 46 4.77 37.60 -9.15
N VAL A 47 3.79 38.28 -8.61
CA VAL A 47 3.93 39.22 -7.50
C VAL A 47 2.92 38.88 -6.41
N ASP A 48 3.36 38.82 -5.16
CA ASP A 48 2.44 38.78 -4.03
C ASP A 48 1.88 40.19 -3.80
N VAL A 49 0.57 40.34 -3.85
CA VAL A 49 -0.07 41.64 -3.73
C VAL A 49 0.02 42.22 -2.32
N ALA A 50 0.06 41.36 -1.30
CA ALA A 50 0.09 41.81 0.09
C ALA A 50 1.45 42.43 0.45
N THR A 51 2.54 41.85 -0.06
CA THR A 51 3.92 42.29 0.22
C THR A 51 4.55 43.08 -0.92
N TRP A 52 3.96 43.07 -2.11
CA TRP A 52 4.55 43.53 -3.38
C TRP A 52 5.88 42.85 -3.70
N GLU A 53 6.11 41.64 -3.17
CA GLU A 53 7.31 40.86 -3.43
C GLU A 53 7.22 40.11 -4.75
N GLU A 54 8.30 40.17 -5.54
CA GLU A 54 8.42 39.40 -6.77
C GLU A 54 8.69 37.93 -6.43
N LEU A 55 7.67 37.08 -6.60
CA LEU A 55 7.74 35.65 -6.33
C LEU A 55 8.48 34.88 -7.44
N GLY A 56 8.52 35.42 -8.65
CA GLY A 56 9.31 34.85 -9.72
C GLY A 56 9.12 35.49 -11.09
N VAL A 57 10.13 35.34 -11.94
CA VAL A 57 10.14 35.83 -13.32
C VAL A 57 10.56 34.74 -14.28
N ARG A 58 9.82 34.64 -15.38
CA ARG A 58 10.15 33.74 -16.49
C ARG A 58 10.18 34.53 -17.79
N LYS A 59 11.22 34.28 -18.59
CA LYS A 59 11.36 34.83 -19.94
C LYS A 59 11.33 33.66 -20.92
N ILE A 60 10.44 33.73 -21.89
CA ILE A 60 10.26 32.74 -22.93
C ILE A 60 10.52 33.43 -24.25
N MET A 61 11.32 32.80 -25.11
CA MET A 61 11.62 33.29 -26.44
C MET A 61 11.25 32.20 -27.43
N GLU A 62 10.35 32.49 -28.35
CA GLU A 62 10.01 31.58 -29.44
C GLU A 62 9.89 32.31 -30.77
N VAL A 63 9.84 31.52 -31.84
CA VAL A 63 9.63 32.00 -33.20
C VAL A 63 8.13 32.22 -33.44
N TYR A 64 7.77 33.28 -34.16
CA TYR A 64 6.39 33.67 -34.42
C TYR A 64 5.64 32.63 -35.25
N THR A 65 6.32 31.89 -36.13
CA THR A 65 5.72 30.76 -36.87
C THR A 65 5.24 29.63 -35.95
N GLN A 66 5.68 29.62 -34.70
CA GLN A 66 5.41 28.58 -33.71
C GLN A 66 4.58 29.12 -32.52
N ILE A 67 3.60 30.00 -32.76
CA ILE A 67 2.67 30.47 -31.71
C ILE A 67 2.03 29.33 -30.88
N PRO A 68 1.64 28.17 -31.47
CA PRO A 68 1.06 27.09 -30.68
C PRO A 68 2.02 26.49 -29.65
N SER A 69 3.32 26.38 -29.94
CA SER A 69 4.30 25.95 -28.94
C SER A 69 4.54 27.03 -27.90
N LEU A 70 4.57 28.31 -28.31
CA LEU A 70 4.72 29.42 -27.37
C LEU A 70 3.58 29.45 -26.35
N ASN A 71 2.33 29.23 -26.77
CA ASN A 71 1.18 29.17 -25.86
C ASN A 71 1.33 28.01 -24.86
N LYS A 72 1.75 26.83 -25.33
CA LYS A 72 2.03 25.69 -24.44
C LYS A 72 3.18 25.98 -23.47
N ALA A 73 4.24 26.64 -23.94
CA ALA A 73 5.40 27.00 -23.12
C ALA A 73 5.01 28.03 -22.04
N VAL A 74 4.24 29.06 -22.40
CA VAL A 74 3.70 30.06 -21.48
C VAL A 74 2.79 29.40 -20.45
N GLY A 75 1.83 28.58 -20.88
CA GLY A 75 0.93 27.87 -19.97
C GLY A 75 1.66 26.93 -19.01
N LYS A 76 2.66 26.20 -19.50
CA LYS A 76 3.51 25.34 -18.65
C LYS A 76 4.31 26.15 -17.64
N ALA A 77 4.90 27.28 -18.06
CA ALA A 77 5.67 28.14 -17.17
C ALA A 77 4.78 28.74 -16.07
N VAL A 78 3.59 29.22 -16.41
CA VAL A 78 2.61 29.73 -15.43
C VAL A 78 2.21 28.63 -14.45
N ASN A 79 1.85 27.44 -14.95
CA ASN A 79 1.50 26.32 -14.07
C ASN A 79 2.64 25.97 -13.10
N GLN A 80 3.88 25.91 -13.58
CA GLN A 80 5.05 25.65 -12.73
C GLN A 80 5.27 26.75 -11.68
N MET A 81 5.00 28.01 -12.01
CA MET A 81 5.12 29.12 -11.06
C MET A 81 4.03 29.08 -9.97
N ILE A 82 2.80 28.68 -10.32
CA ILE A 82 1.68 28.66 -9.36
C ILE A 82 1.67 27.37 -8.52
N THR A 83 2.17 26.24 -9.04
CA THR A 83 2.14 24.92 -8.38
C THR A 83 2.55 24.94 -6.90
N PRO A 84 3.65 25.61 -6.48
CA PRO A 84 4.07 25.65 -5.08
C PRO A 84 3.07 26.35 -4.13
N TYR A 85 2.16 27.16 -4.68
CA TYR A 85 1.18 27.95 -3.93
C TYR A 85 -0.22 27.33 -3.93
N ILE A 86 -0.42 26.22 -4.65
CA ILE A 86 -1.70 25.49 -4.68
C ILE A 86 -1.64 24.39 -3.60
N PRO A 87 -2.69 24.21 -2.80
CA PRO A 87 -2.75 23.09 -1.86
C PRO A 87 -2.62 21.77 -2.62
N SER A 88 -1.70 20.91 -2.18
CA SER A 88 -1.60 19.55 -2.70
C SER A 88 -2.91 18.83 -2.44
N GLN A 89 -3.47 18.19 -3.47
CA GLN A 89 -4.66 17.37 -3.28
C GLN A 89 -4.35 16.29 -2.23
N PRO A 90 -5.25 16.05 -1.26
CA PRO A 90 -5.03 15.00 -0.28
C PRO A 90 -4.86 13.67 -1.02
N VAL A 91 -3.73 12.99 -0.76
CA VAL A 91 -3.29 11.77 -1.48
C VAL A 91 -4.23 10.58 -1.28
N ALA A 92 -5.21 10.69 -0.40
CA ALA A 92 -6.34 9.80 -0.38
C ALA A 92 -7.58 10.59 0.01
N LYS A 93 -8.73 10.21 -0.57
CA LYS A 93 -10.01 10.34 0.12
C LYS A 93 -9.91 9.48 1.38
N VAL A 94 -9.19 9.95 2.41
CA VAL A 94 -9.33 9.41 3.75
C VAL A 94 -10.72 9.85 4.16
N SER A 95 -11.73 9.06 3.77
CA SER A 95 -13.03 9.20 4.38
C SER A 95 -12.78 9.11 5.88
N PRO A 96 -13.33 10.02 6.70
CA PRO A 96 -13.31 9.84 8.14
C PRO A 96 -14.08 8.57 8.56
N PHE A 97 -14.74 7.92 7.60
CA PHE A 97 -15.42 6.65 7.73
C PHE A 97 -14.48 5.50 7.35
N PRO A 98 -14.43 4.42 8.17
CA PRO A 98 -13.72 3.20 7.82
C PRO A 98 -14.35 2.58 6.56
N ALA A 99 -13.51 2.03 5.69
CA ALA A 99 -13.99 1.21 4.60
C ALA A 99 -14.65 -0.05 5.18
N PHE A 100 -15.82 -0.42 4.66
CA PHE A 100 -16.48 -1.67 5.02
C PHE A 100 -15.64 -2.82 4.46
N SER A 101 -14.80 -3.43 5.29
CA SER A 101 -14.16 -4.70 4.97
C SER A 101 -15.15 -5.81 5.26
N GLU A 102 -15.69 -6.45 4.23
CA GLU A 102 -16.42 -7.70 4.42
C GLU A 102 -15.49 -8.71 5.10
N PRO A 103 -15.91 -9.34 6.21
CA PRO A 103 -15.10 -10.37 6.82
C PRO A 103 -14.95 -11.50 5.80
N THR A 104 -13.71 -11.80 5.42
CA THR A 104 -13.39 -13.01 4.67
C THR A 104 -14.01 -14.18 5.41
N VAL A 105 -14.97 -14.84 4.78
CA VAL A 105 -15.65 -16.00 5.34
C VAL A 105 -14.61 -17.12 5.40
N GLU A 106 -13.96 -17.24 6.55
CA GLU A 106 -13.19 -18.45 6.86
C GLU A 106 -14.19 -19.60 6.90
N VAL A 107 -14.11 -20.48 5.90
CA VAL A 107 -14.90 -21.71 5.86
C VAL A 107 -14.44 -22.57 7.03
N LYS A 108 -15.09 -22.40 8.19
CA LYS A 108 -14.84 -23.22 9.37
C LYS A 108 -15.24 -24.66 9.02
N ARG A 109 -14.24 -25.53 8.90
CA ARG A 109 -14.47 -26.97 8.71
C ARG A 109 -15.31 -27.49 9.89
N HIS A 110 -16.26 -28.38 9.61
CA HIS A 110 -17.07 -28.99 10.66
C HIS A 110 -16.19 -29.77 11.64
N SER A 111 -16.49 -29.70 12.94
CA SER A 111 -15.73 -30.37 14.00
C SER A 111 -15.59 -31.88 13.75
N ILE A 112 -16.65 -32.50 13.25
CA ILE A 112 -16.69 -33.93 12.90
C ILE A 112 -15.65 -34.28 11.83
N SER A 113 -15.41 -33.39 10.86
CA SER A 113 -14.42 -33.62 9.80
C SER A 113 -12.99 -33.65 10.34
N LEU A 114 -12.67 -32.77 11.30
CA LEU A 114 -11.36 -32.72 11.95
C LEU A 114 -11.11 -33.96 12.82
N GLU A 115 -12.11 -34.39 13.57
CA GLU A 115 -12.01 -35.62 14.39
C GLU A 115 -11.89 -36.86 13.51
N SER A 116 -12.62 -36.93 12.38
CA SER A 116 -12.53 -38.05 11.45
C SER A 116 -11.14 -38.16 10.82
N GLU A 117 -10.54 -37.04 10.40
CA GLU A 117 -9.17 -37.00 9.87
C GLU A 117 -8.13 -37.46 10.90
N LYS A 118 -8.32 -37.06 12.16
CA LYS A 118 -7.47 -37.50 13.28
C LYS A 118 -7.60 -38.99 13.55
N VAL A 119 -8.80 -39.55 13.47
CA VAL A 119 -9.01 -41.00 13.61
C VAL A 119 -8.35 -41.76 12.46
N VAL A 120 -8.52 -41.30 11.21
CA VAL A 120 -7.91 -41.93 10.04
C VAL A 120 -6.39 -41.91 10.14
N SER A 121 -5.78 -40.76 10.44
CA SER A 121 -4.32 -40.67 10.61
C SER A 121 -3.77 -41.53 11.74
N ASN A 122 -4.51 -41.72 12.83
CA ASN A 122 -4.12 -42.63 13.91
C ASN A 122 -4.21 -44.10 13.48
N LEU A 123 -5.26 -44.48 12.74
CA LEU A 123 -5.38 -45.82 12.18
C LEU A 123 -4.24 -46.13 11.20
N ASP A 124 -3.89 -45.19 10.32
CA ASP A 124 -2.75 -45.35 9.39
C ASP A 124 -1.44 -45.55 10.16
N GLN A 125 -1.23 -44.81 11.25
CA GLN A 125 -0.04 -44.98 12.09
C GLN A 125 0.02 -46.35 12.77
N GLN A 126 -1.11 -46.83 13.29
CA GLN A 126 -1.20 -48.15 13.94
C GLN A 126 -1.00 -49.29 12.94
N ILE A 127 -1.55 -49.15 11.72
CA ILE A 127 -1.35 -50.13 10.65
C ILE A 127 0.13 -50.18 10.27
N ALA A 128 0.79 -49.02 10.09
CA ALA A 128 2.21 -48.97 9.78
C ALA A 128 3.10 -49.59 10.88
N GLU A 129 2.74 -49.39 12.16
CA GLU A 129 3.43 -50.03 13.29
C GLU A 129 3.23 -51.55 13.29
N LEU A 130 2.01 -52.01 13.01
CA LEU A 130 1.67 -53.43 12.96
C LEU A 130 2.37 -54.13 11.78
N GLU A 131 2.39 -53.50 10.61
CA GLU A 131 3.14 -53.98 9.43
C GLU A 131 4.63 -54.08 9.75
N ALA A 132 5.22 -53.06 10.38
CA ALA A 132 6.61 -53.12 10.82
C ALA A 132 6.88 -54.25 11.82
N SER A 133 5.94 -54.51 12.74
CA SER A 133 6.04 -55.60 13.70
C SER A 133 5.98 -56.98 13.03
N MET A 134 5.10 -57.14 12.04
CA MET A 134 4.93 -58.37 11.28
C MET A 134 6.13 -58.65 10.37
N ASP A 135 6.67 -57.62 9.71
CA ASP A 135 7.91 -57.71 8.93
C ASP A 135 9.10 -58.20 9.78
N ILE A 136 9.17 -57.77 11.05
CA ILE A 136 10.18 -58.25 12.01
C ILE A 136 9.93 -59.71 12.39
N LEU A 137 8.68 -60.10 12.66
CA LEU A 137 8.33 -61.48 13.04
C LEU A 137 8.59 -62.48 11.90
N LEU A 138 8.29 -62.10 10.66
CA LEU A 138 8.52 -62.91 9.46
C LEU A 138 10.01 -62.94 9.05
N GLY A 139 10.88 -62.22 9.75
CA GLY A 139 12.31 -62.18 9.47
C GLY A 139 12.69 -61.36 8.23
N ALA A 140 11.73 -60.64 7.64
CA ALA A 140 11.96 -59.76 6.50
C ALA A 140 12.71 -58.47 6.90
N ARG A 141 12.67 -58.09 8.19
CA ARG A 141 13.43 -56.97 8.77
C ARG A 141 14.14 -57.37 10.06
N VAL A 142 15.36 -56.87 10.25
CA VAL A 142 16.14 -57.07 11.49
C VAL A 142 15.74 -55.99 12.50
N ARG A 143 15.36 -56.40 13.72
CA ARG A 143 14.98 -55.49 14.80
C ARG A 143 16.18 -54.69 15.31
N ASN A 144 16.05 -53.37 15.36
CA ASN A 144 17.03 -52.50 16.02
C ASN A 144 17.02 -52.75 17.54
N LYS A 145 18.20 -52.91 18.14
CA LYS A 145 18.37 -53.29 19.56
C LYS A 145 17.88 -52.22 20.55
N ASP A 146 17.67 -50.99 20.10
CA ASP A 146 17.31 -49.83 20.93
C ASP A 146 15.79 -49.65 21.14
N GLN A 147 14.94 -50.47 20.50
CA GLN A 147 13.49 -50.39 20.68
C GLN A 147 13.00 -51.31 21.80
N PRO A 148 12.28 -50.80 22.81
CA PRO A 148 11.77 -51.60 23.93
C PRO A 148 10.87 -52.73 23.42
N LYS A 149 11.01 -53.93 24.00
CA LYS A 149 10.12 -55.08 23.75
C LYS A 149 8.78 -54.82 24.42
N LYS A 150 7.86 -54.12 23.76
CA LYS A 150 6.46 -54.07 24.19
C LYS A 150 5.74 -55.35 23.77
N GLU A 151 5.08 -55.98 24.75
CA GLU A 151 4.00 -56.95 24.59
C GLU A 151 4.30 -58.19 23.71
N VAL A 152 5.53 -58.68 23.69
CA VAL A 152 5.84 -59.97 23.05
C VAL A 152 5.65 -61.08 24.09
N PRO A 153 4.76 -62.06 23.87
CA PRO A 153 4.62 -63.20 24.77
C PRO A 153 5.94 -63.96 24.82
N ARG A 154 6.45 -64.19 26.04
CA ARG A 154 7.68 -64.95 26.27
C ARG A 154 7.30 -66.37 26.67
N PHE A 155 7.97 -67.33 26.07
CA PHE A 155 7.90 -68.72 26.52
C PHE A 155 9.07 -68.95 27.46
N ASP A 156 8.77 -69.12 28.74
CA ASP A 156 9.77 -69.46 29.76
C ASP A 156 9.29 -70.68 30.54
N ALA A 157 10.18 -71.66 30.72
CA ALA A 157 9.97 -72.87 31.50
C ALA A 157 8.64 -73.65 31.30
N GLY A 158 8.05 -73.63 30.10
CA GLY A 158 6.84 -74.40 29.78
C GLY A 158 5.52 -73.63 29.86
N GLU A 159 5.56 -72.36 30.24
CA GLU A 159 4.37 -71.49 30.30
C GLU A 159 4.52 -70.27 29.39
N TRP A 160 3.41 -69.84 28.80
CA TRP A 160 3.33 -68.60 28.04
C TRP A 160 3.00 -67.45 28.98
N THR A 161 3.95 -66.55 29.19
CA THR A 161 3.76 -65.37 30.06
C THR A 161 3.72 -64.08 29.24
N MET A 162 2.79 -63.20 29.61
CA MET A 162 2.59 -61.88 28.99
C MET A 162 2.66 -60.84 30.11
N ASP A 163 3.70 -59.99 30.08
CA ASP A 163 3.85 -58.90 31.06
C ASP A 163 2.94 -57.73 30.65
N PHE A 164 1.83 -57.57 31.36
CA PHE A 164 1.00 -56.36 31.29
C PHE A 164 1.53 -55.33 32.29
N ASP A 165 2.74 -54.80 32.04
CA ASP A 165 3.22 -53.66 32.82
C ASP A 165 2.56 -52.38 32.28
N VAL A 166 1.38 -52.10 32.79
CA VAL A 166 0.68 -50.83 32.57
C VAL A 166 1.27 -49.83 33.54
N ASP A 167 2.23 -49.03 33.06
CA ASP A 167 2.86 -47.92 33.79
C ASP A 167 1.84 -47.16 34.68
N ARG A 168 1.90 -47.38 35.99
CA ARG A 168 1.33 -46.45 36.99
C ARG A 168 2.22 -45.22 37.01
N LYS A 169 1.81 -44.16 36.31
CA LYS A 169 2.36 -42.82 36.52
C LYS A 169 1.91 -42.28 37.88
N PHE A 170 2.86 -42.00 38.75
CA PHE A 170 2.72 -40.98 39.81
C PHE A 170 3.06 -39.60 39.22
#